data_AF-A0A6G1RGL9-F1
#
_entry.id   AF-A0A6G1RGL9-F1
#
_cell.length_a   1.000
_cell.length_b   1.000
_cell.length_c   1.000
_cell.angle_alpha   90.00
_cell.angle_beta   90.00
_cell.angle_gamma   90.00
#
_symmetry.space_group_name_H-M   'P 1'
#
loop_
_entity.id
_entity.type
_entity.pdbx_description
1 polymer ?
#
loop_
_entity_poly.entity_id
_entity_poly.type
_entity_poly.pdbx_seq_one_letter_code
_entity_poly.pdbx_strand_id
1 'polypeptide(L)'
;GLRSGTRCGRRGQKSICLSPTDPYSGLLTTGVCVEDNSQWVAQINRLQQLIEKLECKNPCLEPLKDEALCKGRDAHILVAKRQISVATSSVEEFRQAFRCYTEGTAGQSSCLHVSACKLSDEACFIL
;
A
#
# COMPACT_ATOMS: atom_id res chain seq x y z
N GLY A 1 59.11 -18.38 -64.30
CA GLY A 1 58.38 -19.61 -63.97
C GLY A 1 56.90 -19.45 -64.32
N LEU A 2 56.35 -20.41 -65.06
CA LEU A 2 55.09 -21.16 -64.80
C LEU A 2 54.17 -20.56 -63.69
N ARG A 3 52.85 -20.40 -63.79
CA ARG A 3 51.76 -21.22 -64.37
C ARG A 3 50.44 -20.42 -64.29
N SER A 4 49.64 -20.40 -65.36
CA SER A 4 48.39 -21.18 -65.51
C SER A 4 47.23 -20.75 -64.61
N GLY A 5 46.26 -20.05 -65.21
CA GLY A 5 44.93 -19.89 -64.66
C GLY A 5 44.08 -21.16 -64.81
N THR A 6 43.30 -21.48 -63.79
CA THR A 6 41.98 -22.14 -63.87
C THR A 6 41.39 -22.20 -62.46
N ARG A 7 40.18 -21.68 -62.26
CA ARG A 7 39.12 -22.43 -61.56
C ARG A 7 37.74 -21.83 -61.83
N CYS A 8 36.99 -22.64 -62.55
CA CYS A 8 35.58 -22.53 -62.86
C CYS A 8 34.75 -22.93 -61.60
N GLY A 9 33.55 -22.37 -61.42
CA GLY A 9 32.47 -23.07 -60.71
C GLY A 9 31.71 -22.33 -59.60
N ARG A 10 30.55 -21.79 -59.98
CA ARG A 10 29.21 -21.98 -59.36
C ARG A 10 29.07 -21.96 -57.82
N ARG A 11 28.38 -20.95 -57.30
CA ARG A 11 26.96 -21.06 -56.85
C ARG A 11 26.43 -19.65 -56.52
N GLY A 12 25.51 -19.14 -57.32
CA GLY A 12 24.72 -17.98 -56.91
C GLY A 12 23.80 -18.40 -55.76
N GLN A 13 24.11 -17.97 -54.54
CA GLN A 13 23.13 -18.01 -53.47
C GLN A 13 22.14 -16.87 -53.72
N LYS A 14 20.97 -17.22 -54.23
CA LYS A 14 19.81 -16.33 -54.21
C LYS A 14 19.42 -16.15 -52.74
N SER A 15 19.60 -14.95 -52.21
CA SER A 15 19.00 -14.56 -50.93
C SER A 15 17.48 -14.50 -51.12
N ILE A 16 16.81 -15.62 -50.88
CA ILE A 16 15.36 -15.62 -50.73
C ILE A 16 15.12 -15.09 -49.32
N CYS A 17 14.72 -13.83 -49.22
CA CYS A 17 14.19 -13.27 -47.99
C CYS A 17 12.91 -14.04 -47.66
N LEU A 18 13.01 -15.00 -46.75
CA LEU A 18 11.85 -15.56 -46.09
C LEU A 18 11.63 -14.73 -44.83
N SER A 19 10.62 -13.87 -44.88
CA SER A 19 10.05 -13.22 -43.70
C SER A 19 9.74 -14.27 -42.63
N PRO A 20 10.15 -14.08 -41.36
CA PRO A 20 9.76 -15.00 -40.30
C PRO A 20 8.25 -14.89 -40.13
N THR A 21 7.55 -15.87 -40.67
CA THR A 21 6.13 -16.09 -40.39
C THR A 21 6.11 -17.19 -39.35
N ASP A 22 5.36 -16.94 -38.28
CA ASP A 22 5.02 -17.85 -37.17
C ASP A 22 5.91 -17.76 -35.91
N PRO A 23 5.36 -17.27 -34.77
CA PRO A 23 6.03 -17.28 -33.46
C PRO A 23 6.36 -18.68 -32.94
N TYR A 24 5.88 -19.75 -33.57
CA TYR A 24 6.08 -21.11 -33.07
C TYR A 24 7.39 -21.79 -33.52
N SER A 25 8.21 -21.12 -34.34
CA SER A 25 9.44 -21.71 -34.90
C SER A 25 10.67 -21.57 -34.00
N GLY A 26 10.51 -21.81 -32.68
CA GLY A 26 11.57 -21.67 -31.66
C GLY A 26 11.88 -22.96 -30.88
N LEU A 27 11.43 -24.14 -31.33
CA LEU A 27 11.68 -25.40 -30.63
C LEU A 27 13.05 -26.01 -30.99
N LEU A 28 14.15 -25.32 -30.74
CA LEU A 28 15.46 -25.96 -30.63
C LEU A 28 16.27 -25.21 -29.57
N THR A 29 16.76 -25.98 -28.59
CA THR A 29 17.70 -25.62 -27.52
C THR A 29 17.24 -24.60 -26.47
N THR A 30 17.16 -25.09 -25.22
CA THR A 30 16.73 -24.43 -23.97
C THR A 30 15.22 -24.29 -23.81
N GLY A 31 14.61 -25.24 -23.10
CA GLY A 31 13.21 -25.15 -22.67
C GLY A 31 13.01 -23.99 -21.72
N VAL A 32 12.61 -22.84 -22.26
CA VAL A 32 11.98 -21.76 -21.50
C VAL A 32 10.50 -21.88 -21.83
N CYS A 33 9.74 -22.43 -20.88
CA CYS A 33 8.27 -22.39 -20.95
C CYS A 33 7.85 -20.92 -21.12
N VAL A 34 7.09 -20.64 -22.17
CA VAL A 34 6.37 -19.38 -22.25
C VAL A 34 5.22 -19.49 -21.25
N GLU A 35 5.45 -19.01 -20.03
CA GLU A 35 4.45 -18.93 -18.97
C GLU A 35 3.43 -17.82 -19.32
N ASP A 36 2.64 -18.05 -20.37
CA ASP A 36 1.94 -16.99 -21.10
C ASP A 36 0.55 -16.72 -20.52
N ASN A 37 0.29 -15.44 -20.22
CA ASN A 37 -0.95 -14.81 -19.74
C ASN A 37 -1.54 -15.25 -18.38
N SER A 38 -1.59 -16.54 -18.06
CA SER A 38 -2.37 -17.02 -16.91
C SER A 38 -1.81 -16.54 -15.56
N GLN A 39 -0.49 -16.48 -15.41
CA GLN A 39 0.17 -16.04 -14.19
C GLN A 39 -0.02 -14.53 -13.94
N TRP A 40 0.08 -13.70 -14.98
CA TRP A 40 -0.09 -12.24 -14.86
C TRP A 40 -1.55 -11.88 -14.55
N VAL A 41 -2.50 -12.58 -15.19
CA VAL A 41 -3.94 -12.46 -14.87
C VAL A 41 -4.22 -12.88 -13.43
N ALA A 42 -3.60 -13.94 -12.93
CA ALA A 42 -3.73 -14.34 -11.53
C ALA A 42 -3.20 -13.26 -10.56
N GLN A 43 -2.12 -12.57 -10.90
CA GLN A 43 -1.61 -11.45 -10.09
C GLN A 43 -2.56 -10.24 -10.11
N ILE A 44 -3.12 -9.87 -11.27
CA ILE A 44 -4.13 -8.81 -11.36
C ILE A 44 -5.34 -9.14 -10.49
N ASN A 45 -5.87 -10.37 -10.61
CA ASN A 45 -7.02 -10.81 -9.83
C ASN A 45 -6.74 -10.78 -8.32
N ARG A 46 -5.54 -11.21 -7.92
CA ARG A 46 -5.09 -11.14 -6.53
C ARG A 46 -5.04 -9.69 -6.04
N LEU A 47 -4.48 -8.77 -6.84
CA LEU A 47 -4.41 -7.35 -6.49
C LEU A 47 -5.80 -6.73 -6.36
N GLN A 48 -6.72 -7.04 -7.28
CA GLN A 48 -8.10 -6.57 -7.22
C GLN A 48 -8.80 -7.04 -5.93
N GLN A 49 -8.64 -8.31 -5.55
CA GLN A 49 -9.18 -8.82 -4.29
C GLN A 49 -8.56 -8.17 -3.06
N LEU A 50 -7.26 -7.84 -3.10
CA LEU A 50 -6.60 -7.12 -2.01
C LEU A 50 -7.09 -5.69 -1.91
N ILE A 51 -7.26 -4.99 -3.03
CA ILE A 51 -7.83 -3.65 -3.07
C ILE A 51 -9.25 -3.68 -2.51
N GLU A 52 -10.11 -4.58 -2.97
CA GLU A 52 -11.49 -4.70 -2.47
C GLU A 52 -11.55 -4.97 -0.96
N LYS A 53 -10.63 -5.79 -0.43
CA LYS A 53 -10.51 -6.05 1.02
C LYS A 53 -9.98 -4.87 1.81
N LEU A 54 -9.15 -4.02 1.20
CA LEU A 54 -8.56 -2.84 1.83
C LEU A 54 -9.42 -1.59 1.67
N GLU A 55 -10.29 -1.56 0.66
CA GLU A 55 -11.27 -0.50 0.44
C GLU A 55 -12.32 -0.53 1.56
N CYS A 56 -12.07 0.22 2.63
CA CYS A 56 -13.09 0.60 3.59
C CYS A 56 -14.07 1.58 2.93
N LYS A 57 -15.01 1.06 2.12
CA LYS A 57 -15.98 1.87 1.37
C LYS A 57 -16.94 2.65 2.27
N ASN A 58 -17.25 2.09 3.43
CA ASN A 58 -18.13 2.71 4.41
C ASN A 58 -17.62 2.36 5.81
N PRO A 59 -16.73 3.18 6.41
CA PRO A 59 -16.42 3.03 7.83
C PRO A 59 -17.72 3.26 8.62
N CYS A 60 -18.27 2.19 9.19
CA CYS A 60 -19.46 2.28 10.03
C CYS A 60 -19.02 2.77 11.41
N LEU A 61 -19.20 4.06 11.65
CA LEU A 61 -19.04 4.65 12.98
C LEU A 61 -20.43 4.63 13.63
N GLU A 62 -20.63 3.81 14.67
CA GLU A 62 -21.84 3.89 15.48
C GLU A 62 -21.78 5.21 16.28
N PRO A 63 -22.78 6.11 16.16
CA PRO A 63 -22.82 7.31 16.97
C PRO A 63 -22.83 6.92 18.44
N LEU A 64 -21.81 7.37 19.19
CA LEU A 64 -21.80 7.16 20.63
C LEU A 64 -23.09 7.76 21.20
N LYS A 65 -23.84 6.96 21.97
CA LYS A 65 -25.00 7.45 22.72
C LYS A 65 -24.54 8.64 23.55
N ASP A 66 -25.12 9.79 23.28
CA ASP A 66 -24.73 11.10 23.81
C ASP A 66 -24.74 11.09 25.35
N GLU A 67 -23.58 10.83 25.94
CA GLU A 67 -23.33 11.14 27.34
C GLU A 67 -22.83 12.59 27.36
N ALA A 68 -23.73 13.50 27.73
CA ALA A 68 -23.60 14.96 27.64
C ALA A 68 -22.39 15.55 28.40
N LEU A 69 -21.18 15.28 27.93
CA LEU A 69 -19.95 15.82 28.46
C LEU A 69 -19.11 16.38 27.32
N CYS A 70 -19.49 17.58 26.89
CA CYS A 70 -18.61 18.68 26.50
C CYS A 70 -19.52 19.82 26.03
N LYS A 71 -19.94 20.68 26.97
CA LYS A 71 -20.61 21.94 26.63
C LYS A 71 -19.55 22.90 26.07
N GLY A 72 -19.30 22.82 24.78
CA GLY A 72 -18.41 23.72 24.04
C GLY A 72 -18.92 23.93 22.62
N ARG A 73 -18.70 25.13 22.06
CA ARG A 73 -19.18 25.55 20.74
C ARG A 73 -18.54 24.81 19.54
N ASP A 74 -17.58 23.94 19.79
CA ASP A 74 -16.91 23.16 18.75
C ASP A 74 -17.51 21.74 18.68
N ALA A 75 -18.30 21.51 17.64
CA ALA A 75 -18.89 20.21 17.35
C ALA A 75 -17.82 19.29 16.73
N HIS A 76 -17.12 18.53 17.56
CA HIS A 76 -16.22 17.46 17.11
C HIS A 76 -16.97 16.13 16.99
N ILE A 77 -16.69 15.37 15.93
CA ILE A 77 -17.18 13.99 15.79
C ILE A 77 -16.27 13.08 16.60
N LEU A 78 -16.85 12.27 17.49
CA LEU A 78 -16.09 11.27 18.22
C LEU A 78 -15.73 10.10 17.28
N VAL A 79 -14.42 9.92 17.05
CA VAL A 79 -13.90 8.83 16.22
C VAL A 79 -13.46 7.64 17.06
N ALA A 80 -12.87 7.89 18.24
CA ALA A 80 -12.41 6.86 19.16
C ALA A 80 -12.49 7.37 20.61
N LYS A 81 -12.72 6.45 21.56
CA LYS A 81 -12.72 6.72 23.00
C LYS A 81 -11.91 5.65 23.71
N ARG A 82 -10.95 6.03 24.55
CA ARG A 82 -10.13 5.07 25.31
C ARG A 82 -9.99 5.48 26.77
N GLN A 83 -10.33 4.56 27.66
CA GLN A 83 -9.98 4.69 29.07
C GLN A 83 -8.53 4.22 29.31
N ILE A 84 -7.76 5.04 30.02
CA ILE A 84 -6.38 4.77 30.39
C ILE A 84 -6.19 5.01 31.89
N SER A 85 -5.59 4.03 32.56
CA SER A 85 -5.10 4.19 33.92
C SER A 85 -3.61 4.52 33.89
N VAL A 86 -3.23 5.57 34.59
CA VAL A 86 -1.86 6.06 34.73
C VAL A 86 -1.41 5.77 36.16
N ALA A 87 -0.14 5.43 36.35
CA ALA A 87 0.40 5.30 37.71
C ALA A 87 0.33 6.67 38.41
N THR A 88 -0.07 6.69 39.68
CA THR A 88 -0.23 7.95 40.43
C THR A 88 1.05 8.79 40.47
N SER A 89 2.22 8.14 40.46
CA SER A 89 3.53 8.79 40.43
C SER A 89 3.89 9.42 39.07
N SER A 90 3.19 9.09 37.98
CA SER A 90 3.51 9.55 36.62
C SER A 90 2.41 10.39 35.97
N VAL A 91 1.43 10.85 36.75
CA VAL A 91 0.30 11.66 36.24
C VAL A 91 0.80 12.96 35.61
N GLU A 92 1.73 13.64 36.25
CA GLU A 92 2.27 14.93 35.78
C GLU A 92 3.09 14.77 34.50
N GLU A 93 3.88 13.70 34.42
CA GLU A 93 4.61 13.33 33.21
C GLU A 93 3.65 13.03 32.06
N PHE A 94 2.59 12.27 32.32
CA PHE A 94 1.54 12.00 31.35
C PHE A 94 0.87 13.29 30.87
N ARG A 95 0.49 14.19 31.78
CA ARG A 95 -0.12 15.49 31.43
C ARG A 95 0.80 16.34 30.58
N GLN A 96 2.10 16.35 30.90
CA GLN A 96 3.08 17.10 30.14
C GLN A 96 3.27 16.51 28.74
N ALA A 97 3.45 15.19 28.64
CA ALA A 97 3.59 14.50 27.36
C ALA A 97 2.35 14.68 26.47
N PHE A 98 1.15 14.55 27.06
CA PHE A 98 -0.11 14.76 26.35
C PHE A 98 -0.24 16.20 25.84
N ARG A 99 0.07 17.20 26.67
CA ARG A 99 0.06 18.60 26.27
C ARG A 99 1.02 18.85 25.10
N CYS A 100 2.28 18.42 25.21
CA CYS A 100 3.26 18.56 24.15
C CYS A 100 2.78 17.92 22.83
N TYR A 101 2.14 16.76 22.90
CA TYR A 101 1.55 16.10 21.73
C TYR A 101 0.42 16.94 21.10
N THR A 102 -0.52 17.42 21.92
CA THR A 102 -1.64 18.23 21.42
C THR A 102 -1.16 19.56 20.82
N GLU A 103 -0.18 20.22 21.44
CA GLU A 103 0.41 21.46 20.92
C GLU A 103 1.17 21.22 19.61
N GLY A 104 1.90 20.10 19.50
CA GLY A 104 2.62 19.71 18.29
C GLY A 104 1.71 19.33 17.12
N THR A 105 0.47 18.89 17.40
CA THR A 105 -0.48 18.43 16.38
C THR A 105 -1.59 19.46 16.06
N ALA A 106 -1.81 20.47 16.90
CA ALA A 106 -2.90 21.44 16.75
C ALA A 106 -2.92 22.20 15.41
N GLY A 107 -1.76 22.37 14.75
CA GLY A 107 -1.65 23.04 13.45
C GLY A 107 -1.61 22.09 12.24
N GLN A 108 -1.66 20.78 12.45
CA GLN A 108 -1.53 19.80 11.38
C GLN A 108 -2.89 19.43 10.80
N SER A 109 -3.10 19.72 9.51
CA SER A 109 -4.38 19.46 8.84
C SER A 109 -4.75 17.98 8.72
N SER A 110 -3.79 17.08 8.90
CA SER A 110 -3.99 15.62 8.85
C SER A 110 -4.23 14.97 10.22
N CYS A 111 -4.22 15.76 11.31
CA CYS A 111 -4.41 15.24 12.66
C CYS A 111 -5.86 15.38 13.11
N LEU A 112 -6.36 14.36 13.82
CA LEU A 112 -7.64 14.43 14.52
C LEU A 112 -7.48 15.25 15.80
N HIS A 113 -8.57 15.89 16.23
CA HIS A 113 -8.64 16.51 17.56
C HIS A 113 -8.59 15.41 18.64
N VAL A 114 -7.74 15.60 19.64
CA VAL A 114 -7.61 14.68 20.79
C VAL A 114 -7.79 15.49 22.08
N SER A 115 -8.64 15.00 22.98
CA SER A 115 -8.88 15.59 24.29
C SER A 115 -8.67 14.55 25.38
N ALA A 116 -8.51 14.98 26.64
CA ALA A 116 -8.44 14.08 27.79
C ALA A 116 -9.34 14.61 28.91
N CYS A 117 -10.10 13.72 29.56
CA CYS A 117 -10.93 14.00 30.72
C CYS A 117 -10.58 13.07 31.88
N LYS A 118 -10.33 13.61 33.08
CA LYS A 118 -10.11 12.79 34.29
C LYS A 118 -11.46 12.26 34.80
N LEU A 119 -11.54 10.96 35.10
CA LEU A 119 -12.81 10.30 35.48
C LEU A 119 -13.17 10.37 36.97
N SER A 120 -12.19 10.38 37.88
CA SER A 120 -12.43 10.39 39.34
C SER A 120 -11.16 10.82 40.10
N ASP A 121 -11.10 10.55 41.41
CA ASP A 121 -9.90 10.82 42.22
C ASP A 121 -8.71 9.95 41.77
N GLU A 122 -8.98 8.76 41.24
CA GLU A 122 -7.97 7.89 40.66
C GLU A 122 -7.31 8.49 39.41
N ALA A 123 -6.07 8.09 39.14
CA ALA A 123 -5.28 8.52 37.98
C ALA A 123 -5.79 7.89 36.67
N CYS A 124 -7.09 8.01 36.39
CA CYS A 124 -7.76 7.45 35.24
C CYS A 124 -8.32 8.54 34.31
N PHE A 125 -8.08 8.38 33.02
CA PHE A 125 -8.41 9.35 31.98
C PHE A 125 -9.21 8.69 30.86
N ILE A 126 -10.17 9.44 30.32
CA ILE A 126 -10.76 9.18 29.00
C ILE A 126 -10.05 10.07 28.00
N LEU A 127 -9.47 9.45 26.97
CA LEU A 127 -9.07 10.10 25.74
C LEU A 127 -10.21 10.03 24.72
#